data_AF-A0A8H7AKK7-F1
#
_entry.id   AF-A0A8H7AKK7-F1
#
_cell.length_a   1.000
_cell.length_b   1.000
_cell.length_c   1.000
_cell.angle_alpha   90.00
_cell.angle_beta   90.00
_cell.angle_gamma   90.00
#
_symmetry.space_group_name_H-M   'P 1'
#
loop_
_entity.id
_entity.type
_entity.pdbx_description
1 polymer ?
#
loop_
_entity_poly.entity_id
_entity_poly.type
_entity_poly.pdbx_seq_one_letter_code
_entity_poly.pdbx_strand_id
1 'polypeptide(L)'
;MSSPRGTRIANAALGEEIDSVNAIYGSKVAAAATSVAGSSSNNNNPNGSQDSRGAAADDDHLVLQMPGQSVSFLLSFPHDYPDSCPRAEGTQSTGQLGKGQGQAAVELVRHSLDTVWTPGSVCLFDLIEEAGPLLVQLQQQQRQRQDGAGGSKSGGRGVATIKAEESESVAQHLRPEEEEEERARCGGQEDARRIPAADWSVSDAITEKKSVFVARCARVSDKAGAGAGAGAATSLLADLLATNKKVAAATHNISAWRMRMGGERGVTVQDCDDDGETAAGARLLRLMQLMDVWDAVVVVSRWYGGVKLGPDRFRLINQAAREALLRAGFGEVGEEEKRGKGGKKRGKK
;
A
#
# COMPACT_ATOMS: atom_id res chain seq x y z
N MET A 1 20.20 32.22 14.56
CA MET A 1 19.73 31.35 13.47
C MET A 1 18.76 30.34 14.08
N SER A 2 17.47 30.67 14.16
CA SER A 2 16.45 29.74 14.65
C SER A 2 16.13 28.77 13.52
N SER A 3 16.32 27.48 13.77
CA SER A 3 15.80 26.41 12.92
C SER A 3 14.27 26.58 12.77
N PRO A 4 13.70 26.39 11.57
CA PRO A 4 12.25 26.38 11.42
C PRO A 4 11.70 25.22 12.25
N ARG A 5 10.76 25.50 13.16
CA ARG A 5 10.00 24.46 13.86
C ARG A 5 9.21 23.73 12.78
N GLY A 6 9.65 22.54 12.38
CA GLY A 6 8.82 21.67 11.56
C GLY A 6 7.52 21.40 12.32
N THR A 7 6.38 21.66 11.68
CA THR A 7 5.07 21.32 12.26
C THR A 7 5.07 19.82 12.52
N ARG A 8 4.94 19.44 13.80
CA ARG A 8 4.94 18.05 14.24
C ARG A 8 3.49 17.58 14.24
N ILE A 9 3.19 16.48 13.56
CA ILE A 9 1.90 15.78 13.66
C ILE A 9 1.69 15.42 15.14
N ALA A 10 0.58 15.87 15.72
CA ALA A 10 0.25 15.66 17.12
C ALA A 10 -0.35 14.26 17.35
N ASN A 11 -1.18 13.79 16.43
CA ASN A 11 -1.84 12.50 16.47
C ASN A 11 -0.83 11.36 16.23
N ALA A 12 -0.66 10.49 17.24
CA ALA A 12 0.32 9.41 17.18
C ALA A 12 -0.02 8.35 16.11
N ALA A 13 -1.30 8.00 15.94
CA ALA A 13 -1.72 7.00 14.96
C ALA A 13 -1.48 7.49 13.52
N LEU A 14 -1.76 8.77 13.26
CA LEU A 14 -1.45 9.42 11.99
C LEU A 14 0.06 9.47 11.75
N GLY A 15 0.86 9.83 12.77
CA GLY A 15 2.32 9.83 12.68
C GLY A 15 2.89 8.46 12.28
N GLU A 16 2.46 7.40 12.98
CA GLU A 16 2.86 6.02 12.68
C GLU A 16 2.40 5.58 11.27
N GLU A 17 1.20 5.99 10.85
CA GLU A 17 0.70 5.68 9.52
C GLU A 17 1.49 6.39 8.41
N ILE A 18 1.82 7.68 8.59
CA ILE A 18 2.67 8.43 7.65
C ILE A 18 4.00 7.71 7.45
N ASP A 19 4.64 7.28 8.54
CA ASP A 19 5.91 6.57 8.47
C ASP A 19 5.76 5.22 7.75
N SER A 20 4.65 4.51 7.97
CA SER A 20 4.32 3.26 7.28
C SER A 20 4.10 3.45 5.77
N VAL A 21 3.31 4.44 5.37
CA VAL A 21 3.07 4.78 3.95
C VAL A 21 4.37 5.20 3.27
N ASN A 22 5.17 6.04 3.93
CA ASN A 22 6.46 6.48 3.42
C ASN A 22 7.48 5.34 3.33
N ALA A 23 7.38 4.30 4.16
CA ALA A 23 8.19 3.09 4.04
C ALA A 23 7.85 2.25 2.79
N ILE A 24 6.61 2.34 2.29
CA ILE A 24 6.15 1.65 1.07
C ILE A 24 6.54 2.46 -0.17
N TYR A 25 6.06 3.71 -0.27
CA TYR A 25 6.14 4.53 -1.48
C TYR A 25 7.32 5.52 -1.52
N GLY A 26 8.06 5.66 -0.43
CA GLY A 26 9.18 6.60 -0.28
C GLY A 26 8.84 7.83 0.57
N SER A 27 9.86 8.49 1.10
CA SER A 27 9.78 9.47 2.20
C SER A 27 9.11 10.82 1.90
N LYS A 28 8.41 10.96 0.77
CA LYS A 28 7.80 12.23 0.32
C LYS A 28 6.32 12.11 -0.06
N VAL A 29 5.72 10.94 0.15
CA VAL A 29 4.32 10.71 -0.24
C VAL A 29 3.36 11.35 0.76
N ALA A 30 3.59 11.14 2.06
CA ALA A 30 2.82 11.76 3.11
C ALA A 30 3.74 12.67 3.94
N ALA A 31 3.45 13.96 4.00
CA ALA A 31 4.24 14.93 4.75
C ALA A 31 3.35 15.92 5.51
N ALA A 32 3.73 16.27 6.74
CA ALA A 32 3.02 17.27 7.52
C ALA A 32 2.93 18.60 6.76
N ALA A 33 1.76 19.22 6.77
CA ALA A 33 1.60 20.54 6.18
C ALA A 33 2.37 21.58 7.02
N THR A 34 3.29 22.31 6.38
CA THR A 34 3.82 23.55 6.98
C THR A 34 2.66 24.52 7.16
N SER A 35 2.44 25.05 8.36
CA SER A 35 1.34 26.01 8.56
C SER A 35 1.52 27.16 7.58
N VAL A 36 0.55 27.37 6.71
CA VAL A 36 0.51 28.58 5.88
C VAL A 36 0.27 29.73 6.85
N ALA A 37 1.33 30.44 7.22
CA ALA A 37 1.19 31.69 7.94
C ALA A 37 0.37 32.64 7.07
N GLY A 38 -0.84 32.98 7.52
CA GLY A 38 -1.57 34.15 7.06
C GLY A 38 -2.67 33.92 6.02
N SER A 39 -3.80 33.40 6.46
CA SER A 39 -5.09 34.05 6.14
C SER A 39 -5.59 34.69 7.43
N SER A 40 -5.01 35.84 7.77
CA SER A 40 -5.60 36.75 8.75
C SER A 40 -6.92 37.23 8.18
N SER A 41 -8.02 36.56 8.53
CA SER A 41 -9.35 37.15 8.49
C SER A 41 -9.34 38.30 9.48
N ASN A 42 -9.09 39.51 8.96
CA ASN A 42 -9.11 40.75 9.69
C ASN A 42 -10.57 41.11 10.01
N ASN A 43 -11.18 40.39 10.95
CA ASN A 43 -12.50 40.72 11.48
C ASN A 43 -12.35 41.71 12.64
N ASN A 44 -12.21 42.99 12.28
CA ASN A 44 -12.58 44.08 13.19
C ASN A 44 -14.11 44.13 13.26
N ASN A 45 -14.70 43.42 14.22
CA ASN A 45 -16.10 43.65 14.61
C ASN A 45 -16.18 43.83 16.14
N PRO A 46 -16.38 45.05 16.64
CA PRO A 46 -16.45 45.32 18.07
C PRO A 46 -17.91 45.26 18.54
N ASN A 47 -18.57 44.09 18.44
CA ASN A 47 -19.77 43.79 19.23
C ASN A 47 -20.28 42.36 18.95
N GLY A 48 -20.47 41.56 20.00
CA GLY A 48 -21.21 40.31 19.90
C GLY A 48 -20.76 39.23 20.87
N SER A 49 -21.39 39.19 22.04
CA SER A 49 -21.66 38.04 22.92
C SER A 49 -20.66 36.88 22.95
N GLN A 50 -20.04 36.70 24.12
CA GLN A 50 -19.28 35.52 24.53
C GLN A 50 -20.14 34.25 24.44
N ASP A 51 -20.01 33.51 23.34
CA ASP A 51 -20.28 32.07 23.34
C ASP A 51 -18.96 31.36 23.61
N SER A 52 -18.89 30.70 24.77
CA SER A 52 -17.83 29.79 25.18
C SER A 52 -17.84 28.54 24.28
N ARG A 53 -17.29 28.65 23.07
CA ARG A 53 -16.83 27.49 22.30
C ARG A 53 -15.48 27.09 22.88
N GLY A 54 -15.45 25.90 23.50
CA GLY A 54 -14.22 25.26 23.93
C GLY A 54 -13.17 25.29 22.81
N ALA A 55 -11.91 25.50 23.17
CA ALA A 55 -10.79 25.50 22.24
C ALA A 55 -10.89 24.26 21.35
N ALA A 56 -11.20 24.45 20.06
CA ALA A 56 -11.15 23.37 19.08
C ALA A 56 -9.73 22.83 19.11
N ALA A 57 -9.56 21.54 19.41
CA ALA A 57 -8.27 20.89 19.23
C ALA A 57 -7.85 21.12 17.77
N ASP A 58 -6.66 21.66 17.56
CA ASP A 58 -6.15 21.92 16.21
C ASP A 58 -6.10 20.59 15.44
N ASP A 59 -6.81 20.52 14.30
CA ASP A 59 -6.73 19.40 13.38
C ASP A 59 -5.30 19.29 12.82
N ASP A 60 -4.79 18.07 12.71
CA ASP A 60 -3.52 17.84 12.03
C ASP A 60 -3.73 17.95 10.51
N HIS A 61 -2.80 18.60 9.83
CA HIS A 61 -2.87 18.75 8.37
C HIS A 61 -1.75 17.99 7.67
N LEU A 62 -2.13 17.26 6.62
CA LEU A 62 -1.22 16.43 5.82
C LEU A 62 -1.26 16.85 4.35
N VAL A 63 -0.09 16.97 3.74
CA VAL A 63 0.05 17.01 2.29
C VAL A 63 0.30 15.60 1.78
N LEU A 64 -0.64 15.10 0.98
CA LEU A 64 -0.55 13.79 0.33
C LEU A 64 -0.20 13.98 -1.15
N GLN A 65 0.99 13.56 -1.55
CA GLN A 65 1.43 13.47 -2.94
C GLN A 65 1.09 12.09 -3.49
N MET A 66 0.22 12.01 -4.49
CA MET A 66 -0.13 10.71 -5.09
C MET A 66 1.09 10.10 -5.80
N PRO A 67 1.46 8.84 -5.51
CA PRO A 67 2.61 8.19 -6.15
C PRO A 67 2.50 8.22 -7.68
N GLY A 68 3.58 8.64 -8.35
CA GLY A 68 3.63 8.72 -9.81
C GLY A 68 2.83 9.86 -10.45
N GLN A 69 2.19 10.73 -9.66
CA GLN A 69 1.44 11.87 -10.17
C GLN A 69 2.08 13.20 -9.74
N SER A 70 1.75 14.28 -10.44
CA SER A 70 2.22 15.64 -10.10
C SER A 70 1.28 16.41 -9.15
N VAL A 71 0.10 15.84 -8.85
CA VAL A 71 -0.93 16.48 -8.00
C VAL A 71 -0.73 16.10 -6.53
N SER A 72 -0.92 17.06 -5.63
CA SER A 72 -0.99 16.82 -4.19
C SER A 72 -2.24 17.43 -3.57
N PHE A 73 -2.69 16.78 -2.51
CA PHE A 73 -3.90 17.09 -1.77
C PHE A 73 -3.55 17.54 -0.35
N LEU A 74 -4.31 18.51 0.15
CA LEU A 74 -4.29 18.89 1.55
C LEU A 74 -5.43 18.15 2.25
N LEU A 75 -5.08 17.33 3.24
CA LEU A 75 -6.01 16.59 4.07
C LEU A 75 -5.99 17.19 5.50
N SER A 76 -7.15 17.23 6.15
CA SER A 76 -7.30 17.54 7.57
C SER A 76 -7.69 16.27 8.34
N PHE A 77 -7.08 16.10 9.51
CA PHE A 77 -7.26 14.95 10.38
C PHE A 77 -7.77 15.45 11.74
N PRO A 78 -8.97 15.00 12.16
CA PRO A 78 -9.46 15.26 13.50
C PRO A 78 -8.49 14.78 14.58
N HIS A 79 -8.44 15.47 15.71
CA HIS A 79 -7.58 15.09 16.85
C HIS A 79 -7.80 13.65 17.35
N ASP A 80 -9.01 13.11 17.18
CA ASP A 80 -9.45 11.77 17.56
C ASP A 80 -9.33 10.74 16.42
N TYR A 81 -8.66 11.07 15.30
CA TYR A 81 -8.30 10.08 14.28
C TYR A 81 -7.54 8.88 14.92
N PRO A 82 -7.84 7.61 14.56
CA PRO A 82 -8.69 7.14 13.46
C PRO A 82 -10.19 6.94 13.77
N ASP A 83 -10.67 7.37 14.94
CA ASP A 83 -12.08 7.18 15.32
C ASP A 83 -13.02 8.11 14.54
N SER A 84 -12.51 9.25 14.07
CA SER A 84 -13.21 10.19 13.19
C SER A 84 -12.59 10.25 11.79
N CYS A 85 -13.44 10.42 10.78
CA CYS A 85 -13.05 10.42 9.37
C CYS A 85 -12.22 11.68 9.01
N PRO A 86 -11.08 11.53 8.30
CA PRO A 86 -10.34 12.67 7.78
C PRO A 86 -11.08 13.34 6.60
N ARG A 87 -10.71 14.59 6.27
CA ARG A 87 -11.33 15.34 5.18
C ARG A 87 -10.31 15.80 4.14
N ALA A 88 -10.67 15.72 2.86
CA ALA A 88 -9.91 16.36 1.81
C ALA A 88 -10.35 17.83 1.65
N GLU A 89 -9.47 18.75 2.02
CA GLU A 89 -9.73 20.20 1.98
C GLU A 89 -9.62 20.74 0.56
N GLY A 90 -8.59 20.32 -0.17
CA GLY A 90 -8.36 20.79 -1.54
C GLY A 90 -7.05 20.26 -2.13
N THR A 91 -6.68 20.80 -3.29
CA THR A 91 -5.35 20.56 -3.88
C THR A 91 -4.33 21.51 -3.26
N GLN A 92 -3.20 20.98 -2.79
CA GLN A 92 -2.05 21.80 -2.40
C GLN A 92 -1.23 22.22 -3.64
N SER A 93 -1.16 21.35 -4.65
CA SER A 93 -0.61 21.64 -5.97
C SER A 93 -1.45 20.93 -7.01
N THR A 94 -1.88 21.65 -8.05
CA THR A 94 -2.59 21.09 -9.19
C THR A 94 -1.65 20.46 -10.22
N GLY A 95 -0.32 20.62 -10.07
CA GLY A 95 0.65 20.15 -11.07
C GLY A 95 0.32 20.67 -12.47
N GLN A 96 0.17 19.76 -13.44
CA GLN A 96 -0.20 20.06 -14.82
C GLN A 96 -1.72 20.08 -15.09
N LEU A 97 -2.56 19.99 -14.06
CA LEU A 97 -4.01 19.99 -14.22
C LEU A 97 -4.50 21.36 -14.71
N GLY A 98 -5.39 21.35 -15.70
CA GLY A 98 -6.06 22.54 -16.23
C GLY A 98 -7.10 23.13 -15.26
N LYS A 99 -7.57 24.35 -15.56
CA LYS A 99 -8.58 25.05 -14.74
C LYS A 99 -9.83 24.16 -14.55
N GLY A 100 -10.26 23.98 -13.30
CA GLY A 100 -11.43 23.17 -12.92
C GLY A 100 -11.15 21.67 -12.72
N GLN A 101 -10.01 21.15 -13.21
CA GLN A 101 -9.65 19.73 -13.05
C GLN A 101 -9.23 19.40 -11.61
N GLY A 102 -8.65 20.38 -10.89
CA GLY A 102 -8.30 20.22 -9.48
C GLY A 102 -9.52 19.93 -8.58
N GLN A 103 -10.66 20.59 -8.84
CA GLN A 103 -11.88 20.35 -8.06
C GLN A 103 -12.42 18.94 -8.27
N ALA A 104 -12.44 18.46 -9.52
CA ALA A 104 -12.87 17.10 -9.83
C ALA A 104 -11.94 16.06 -9.16
N ALA A 105 -10.63 16.32 -9.12
CA ALA A 105 -9.67 15.46 -8.45
C ALA A 105 -9.90 15.42 -6.92
N VAL A 106 -10.19 16.56 -6.29
CA VAL A 106 -10.51 16.62 -4.85
C VAL A 106 -11.80 15.85 -4.54
N GLU A 107 -12.83 16.01 -5.37
CA GLU A 107 -14.10 15.31 -5.17
C GLU A 107 -13.96 13.79 -5.28
N LEU A 108 -13.13 13.33 -6.22
CA LEU A 108 -12.76 11.93 -6.32
C LEU A 108 -12.05 11.44 -5.05
N VAL A 109 -11.08 12.20 -4.53
CA VAL A 109 -10.40 11.85 -3.27
C VAL A 109 -11.38 11.82 -2.08
N ARG A 110 -12.36 12.72 -2.02
CA ARG A 110 -13.43 12.67 -1.00
C ARG A 110 -14.25 11.41 -1.11
N HIS A 111 -14.69 11.06 -2.32
CA HIS A 111 -15.46 9.84 -2.54
C HIS A 111 -14.66 8.57 -2.18
N SER A 112 -13.38 8.53 -2.52
CA SER A 112 -12.50 7.44 -2.13
C SER A 112 -12.34 7.36 -0.61
N LEU A 113 -12.19 8.50 0.09
CA LEU A 113 -12.14 8.55 1.56
C LEU A 113 -13.39 7.95 2.20
N ASP A 114 -14.59 8.33 1.72
CA ASP A 114 -15.87 7.80 2.21
C ASP A 114 -16.01 6.29 1.98
N THR A 115 -15.33 5.76 0.95
CA THR A 115 -15.37 4.34 0.60
C THR A 115 -14.42 3.50 1.45
N VAL A 116 -13.21 4.01 1.71
CA VAL A 116 -12.13 3.24 2.36
C VAL A 116 -12.06 3.42 3.87
N TRP A 117 -12.54 4.54 4.41
CA TRP A 117 -12.44 4.80 5.83
C TRP A 117 -13.45 3.97 6.64
N THR A 118 -12.97 3.40 7.73
CA THR A 118 -13.81 2.73 8.74
C THR A 118 -13.43 3.23 10.13
N PRO A 119 -14.40 3.41 11.06
CA PRO A 119 -14.11 3.87 12.40
C PRO A 119 -13.07 2.99 13.12
N GLY A 120 -12.08 3.63 13.73
CA GLY A 120 -11.01 2.96 14.48
C GLY A 120 -9.91 2.35 13.63
N SER A 121 -9.96 2.53 12.30
CA SER A 121 -8.94 2.05 11.36
C SER A 121 -8.28 3.20 10.61
N VAL A 122 -6.97 3.08 10.42
CA VAL A 122 -6.21 4.02 9.59
C VAL A 122 -6.40 3.72 8.10
N CYS A 123 -6.34 4.73 7.23
CA CYS A 123 -6.87 4.63 5.86
C CYS A 123 -6.03 5.31 4.75
N LEU A 124 -4.87 5.89 5.04
CA LEU A 124 -4.06 6.60 4.03
C LEU A 124 -3.58 5.68 2.92
N PHE A 125 -3.16 4.45 3.24
CA PHE A 125 -2.75 3.49 2.22
C PHE A 125 -3.92 3.09 1.33
N ASP A 126 -5.07 2.79 1.94
CA ASP A 126 -6.26 2.37 1.21
C ASP A 126 -6.78 3.50 0.32
N LEU A 127 -6.69 4.75 0.80
CA LEU A 127 -6.96 5.94 0.00
C LEU A 127 -6.04 6.06 -1.21
N ILE A 128 -4.73 5.83 -1.04
CA ILE A 128 -3.76 5.90 -2.14
C ILE A 128 -4.07 4.83 -3.20
N GLU A 129 -4.36 3.60 -2.78
CA GLU A 129 -4.62 2.49 -3.69
C GLU A 129 -5.97 2.63 -4.41
N GLU A 130 -6.99 3.20 -3.76
CA GLU A 130 -8.29 3.46 -4.38
C GLU A 130 -8.25 4.70 -5.28
N ALA A 131 -7.80 5.85 -4.77
CA ALA A 131 -7.85 7.11 -5.51
C ALA A 131 -6.79 7.21 -6.62
N GLY A 132 -5.64 6.54 -6.46
CA GLY A 132 -4.51 6.62 -7.40
C GLY A 132 -4.89 6.25 -8.85
N PRO A 133 -5.38 5.03 -9.11
CA PRO A 133 -5.79 4.59 -10.44
C PRO A 133 -6.93 5.45 -11.02
N LEU A 134 -7.91 5.82 -10.19
CA LEU A 134 -9.05 6.64 -10.59
C LEU A 134 -8.61 8.05 -11.04
N LEU A 135 -7.62 8.64 -10.35
CA LEU A 135 -7.04 9.93 -10.75
C LEU A 135 -6.31 9.86 -12.10
N VAL A 136 -5.60 8.76 -12.37
CA VAL A 136 -4.96 8.54 -13.69
C VAL A 136 -6.03 8.45 -14.77
N GLN A 137 -7.10 7.69 -14.54
CA GLN A 137 -8.21 7.55 -15.48
C GLN A 137 -8.92 8.89 -15.74
N LEU A 138 -9.17 9.67 -14.68
CA LEU A 138 -9.78 10.99 -14.78
C LEU A 138 -8.93 11.93 -15.67
N GLN A 139 -7.61 11.94 -15.46
CA GLN A 139 -6.67 12.73 -16.26
C GLN A 139 -6.67 12.31 -17.74
N GLN A 140 -6.67 11.01 -18.02
CA GLN A 140 -6.73 10.48 -19.39
C GLN A 140 -8.03 10.89 -20.10
N GLN A 141 -9.18 10.77 -19.43
CA GLN A 141 -10.48 11.16 -19.97
C GLN A 141 -10.54 12.67 -20.28
N GLN A 142 -10.00 13.50 -19.39
CA GLN A 142 -9.98 14.94 -19.57
C GLN A 142 -9.05 15.37 -20.71
N ARG A 143 -7.92 14.67 -20.89
CA ARG A 143 -7.00 14.91 -22.01
C ARG A 143 -7.64 14.56 -23.35
N GLN A 144 -8.32 13.41 -23.45
CA GLN A 144 -9.08 13.03 -24.64
C GLN A 144 -10.17 14.05 -24.99
N ARG A 145 -10.84 14.64 -23.99
CA ARG A 145 -11.84 15.70 -24.22
C ARG A 145 -11.23 17.02 -24.74
N GLN A 146 -10.00 17.37 -24.33
CA GLN A 146 -9.31 18.55 -24.86
C GLN A 146 -8.81 18.33 -26.29
N ASP A 147 -8.24 17.17 -26.58
CA ASP A 147 -7.73 16.84 -27.92
C ASP A 147 -8.88 16.62 -28.94
N GLY A 148 -10.02 16.08 -28.49
CA GLY A 148 -11.22 15.88 -29.31
C GLY A 148 -12.01 17.17 -29.62
N ALA A 149 -11.75 18.27 -28.93
CA ALA A 149 -12.41 19.57 -29.19
C ALA A 149 -11.79 20.33 -30.39
N GLY A 150 -10.66 19.86 -30.94
CA GLY A 150 -9.98 20.45 -32.10
C GLY A 150 -10.26 19.79 -33.46
N GLY A 151 -11.04 18.70 -33.51
CA GLY A 151 -11.18 17.84 -34.70
C GLY A 151 -12.61 17.60 -35.16
N SER A 152 -13.09 18.48 -36.05
CA SER A 152 -14.17 18.34 -37.03
C SER A 152 -15.59 17.89 -36.62
N LYS A 153 -16.53 18.77 -36.96
CA LYS A 153 -17.91 18.43 -37.38
C LYS A 153 -17.89 17.42 -38.53
N SER A 154 -18.64 16.33 -38.40
CA SER A 154 -19.57 15.81 -39.42
C SER A 154 -20.35 14.64 -38.84
N GLY A 155 -21.67 14.74 -38.88
CA GLY A 155 -22.58 13.84 -38.17
C GLY A 155 -22.83 12.49 -38.83
N GLY A 156 -23.62 11.69 -38.13
CA GLY A 156 -24.19 10.45 -38.63
C GLY A 156 -24.97 9.74 -37.54
N ARG A 157 -26.30 9.96 -37.52
CA ARG A 157 -27.27 9.18 -36.74
C ARG A 157 -27.15 7.70 -37.09
N GLY A 158 -27.13 6.85 -36.07
CA GLY A 158 -27.35 5.41 -36.19
C GLY A 158 -28.03 4.90 -34.92
N VAL A 159 -29.37 4.90 -34.93
CA VAL A 159 -30.19 4.19 -33.95
C VAL A 159 -30.10 2.70 -34.28
N ALA A 160 -29.70 1.88 -33.31
CA ALA A 160 -29.86 0.42 -33.38
C ALA A 160 -30.25 -0.12 -31.99
N THR A 161 -31.55 -0.36 -31.86
CA THR A 161 -32.20 -1.17 -30.85
C THR A 161 -31.86 -2.64 -31.07
N ILE A 162 -31.31 -3.38 -30.08
CA ILE A 162 -31.47 -4.84 -29.99
C ILE A 162 -31.60 -5.28 -28.51
N LYS A 163 -32.82 -5.72 -28.22
CA LYS A 163 -33.33 -6.81 -27.37
C LYS A 163 -32.56 -7.32 -26.15
N ALA A 164 -33.32 -7.34 -25.05
CA ALA A 164 -33.22 -8.27 -23.94
C ALA A 164 -33.58 -9.70 -24.36
N GLU A 165 -32.85 -10.67 -23.82
CA GLU A 165 -33.30 -12.06 -23.69
C GLU A 165 -33.02 -12.53 -22.27
N GLU A 166 -34.11 -12.77 -21.53
CA GLU A 166 -34.17 -13.67 -20.38
C GLU A 166 -34.04 -15.11 -20.85
N SER A 167 -33.39 -15.96 -20.06
CA SER A 167 -33.65 -17.41 -19.89
C SER A 167 -32.74 -17.89 -18.77
N GLU A 168 -33.23 -17.99 -17.53
CA GLU A 168 -33.90 -19.15 -16.92
C GLU A 168 -32.96 -19.91 -15.98
N SER A 169 -33.32 -19.82 -14.71
CA SER A 169 -32.79 -20.51 -13.55
C SER A 169 -33.19 -21.99 -13.56
N VAL A 170 -32.21 -22.89 -13.36
CA VAL A 170 -32.49 -24.25 -12.89
C VAL A 170 -31.92 -24.41 -11.48
N ALA A 171 -32.84 -24.44 -10.53
CA ALA A 171 -32.59 -24.82 -9.15
C ALA A 171 -32.40 -26.34 -9.05
N GLN A 172 -31.33 -26.78 -8.41
CA GLN A 172 -31.27 -28.04 -7.68
C GLN A 172 -30.16 -27.94 -6.63
N HIS A 173 -30.56 -27.48 -5.45
CA HIS A 173 -29.76 -27.47 -4.23
C HIS A 173 -30.38 -28.51 -3.29
N LEU A 174 -29.83 -29.71 -3.30
CA LEU A 174 -30.04 -30.70 -2.25
C LEU A 174 -29.02 -30.43 -1.14
N ARG A 175 -29.51 -30.59 0.08
CA ARG A 175 -28.93 -30.20 1.36
C ARG A 175 -27.84 -31.17 1.85
N PRO A 176 -27.12 -30.80 2.92
CA PRO A 176 -25.75 -31.19 3.24
C PRO A 176 -25.68 -32.44 4.11
N GLU A 177 -24.51 -33.06 4.16
CA GLU A 177 -23.90 -33.74 5.31
C GLU A 177 -22.61 -34.43 4.85
N GLU A 178 -21.67 -34.67 5.77
CA GLU A 178 -20.40 -35.42 5.61
C GLU A 178 -19.11 -34.58 5.41
N GLU A 179 -18.85 -33.65 6.34
CA GLU A 179 -17.50 -33.24 6.74
C GLU A 179 -17.23 -33.70 8.18
N GLU A 180 -16.92 -34.98 8.39
CA GLU A 180 -16.23 -35.50 9.59
C GLU A 180 -15.98 -37.01 9.41
N GLU A 181 -14.82 -37.39 8.89
CA GLU A 181 -14.10 -38.67 9.14
C GLU A 181 -13.08 -38.97 8.01
N GLU A 182 -11.96 -38.24 7.98
CA GLU A 182 -10.71 -38.82 7.44
C GLU A 182 -9.46 -38.34 8.20
N ARG A 183 -9.63 -38.02 9.49
CA ARG A 183 -8.54 -38.03 10.46
C ARG A 183 -8.41 -39.44 11.03
N ALA A 184 -7.60 -40.27 10.36
CA ALA A 184 -6.78 -41.35 10.90
C ALA A 184 -6.78 -42.58 10.01
N ARG A 185 -5.71 -42.76 9.22
CA ARG A 185 -4.86 -43.97 9.15
C ARG A 185 -4.16 -44.03 7.80
N CYS A 186 -2.85 -43.79 7.79
CA CYS A 186 -1.87 -44.73 7.25
C CYS A 186 -0.46 -44.19 7.53
N GLY A 187 0.33 -44.97 8.26
CA GLY A 187 1.75 -44.71 8.44
C GLY A 187 2.57 -45.35 7.33
N GLY A 188 3.69 -44.70 7.01
CA GLY A 188 4.90 -45.34 6.50
C GLY A 188 4.98 -45.60 5.00
N GLN A 189 5.48 -44.61 4.25
CA GLN A 189 6.62 -44.83 3.33
C GLN A 189 7.27 -43.49 2.96
N GLU A 190 8.48 -43.28 3.44
CA GLU A 190 9.40 -42.27 2.95
C GLU A 190 9.81 -42.64 1.51
N ASP A 191 9.69 -41.73 0.54
CA ASP A 191 10.83 -41.34 -0.30
C ASP A 191 10.51 -40.26 -1.36
N ALA A 192 11.29 -39.18 -1.27
CA ALA A 192 11.98 -38.54 -2.38
C ALA A 192 11.17 -37.95 -3.57
N ARG A 193 10.42 -36.88 -3.30
CA ARG A 193 10.63 -35.64 -4.06
C ARG A 193 10.99 -34.52 -3.09
N ARG A 194 12.19 -34.60 -2.52
CA ARG A 194 12.82 -33.43 -1.88
C ARG A 194 12.98 -32.37 -2.97
N ILE A 195 11.99 -31.48 -3.08
CA ILE A 195 12.22 -30.15 -3.60
C ILE A 195 13.40 -29.62 -2.76
N PRO A 196 14.49 -29.12 -3.38
CA PRO A 196 15.59 -28.55 -2.61
C PRO A 196 15.01 -27.56 -1.62
N ALA A 197 15.35 -27.70 -0.33
CA ALA A 197 14.94 -26.74 0.69
C ALA A 197 15.21 -25.36 0.11
N ALA A 198 14.15 -24.59 -0.19
CA ALA A 198 14.34 -23.37 -0.94
C ALA A 198 15.35 -22.48 -0.22
N ASP A 199 16.23 -21.84 -0.98
CA ASP A 199 17.21 -20.93 -0.43
C ASP A 199 16.48 -19.67 0.06
N TRP A 200 15.99 -19.75 1.30
CA TRP A 200 15.30 -18.66 1.98
C TRP A 200 16.34 -17.63 2.45
N SER A 201 16.28 -16.44 1.88
CA SER A 201 16.97 -15.26 2.40
C SER A 201 16.17 -14.68 3.56
N VAL A 202 16.79 -14.52 4.72
CA VAL A 202 16.12 -14.12 5.97
C VAL A 202 16.59 -12.73 6.39
N SER A 203 15.66 -11.84 6.76
CA SER A 203 15.98 -10.54 7.36
C SER A 203 16.54 -10.70 8.77
N ASP A 204 17.12 -9.64 9.33
CA ASP A 204 17.34 -9.59 10.77
C ASP A 204 16.00 -9.54 11.51
N ALA A 205 16.03 -9.97 12.77
CA ALA A 205 14.87 -9.93 13.64
C ALA A 205 14.65 -8.51 14.17
N ILE A 206 13.54 -7.90 13.79
CA ILE A 206 13.14 -6.59 14.29
C ILE A 206 12.25 -6.80 15.52
N THR A 207 12.60 -6.17 16.64
CA THR A 207 11.83 -6.27 17.89
C THR A 207 11.31 -4.91 18.29
N GLU A 208 9.99 -4.79 18.48
CA GLU A 208 9.33 -3.55 18.91
C GLU A 208 8.21 -3.89 19.91
N LYS A 209 8.20 -3.23 21.07
CA LYS A 209 7.26 -3.49 22.19
C LYS A 209 7.02 -5.00 22.44
N LYS A 210 8.11 -5.78 22.48
CA LYS A 210 8.15 -7.26 22.62
C LYS A 210 7.58 -8.07 21.44
N SER A 211 7.01 -7.44 20.43
CA SER A 211 6.65 -8.13 19.19
C SER A 211 7.90 -8.31 18.35
N VAL A 212 8.02 -9.47 17.70
CA VAL A 212 9.18 -9.80 16.85
C VAL A 212 8.71 -10.01 15.42
N PHE A 213 9.47 -9.48 14.46
CA PHE A 213 9.21 -9.58 13.03
C PHE A 213 10.43 -10.18 12.34
N VAL A 214 10.21 -11.21 11.52
CA VAL A 214 11.26 -11.81 10.68
C VAL A 214 10.67 -12.09 9.31
N ALA A 215 11.30 -11.55 8.27
CA ALA A 215 10.92 -11.80 6.90
C ALA A 215 11.80 -12.87 6.27
N ARG A 216 11.20 -13.67 5.37
CA ARG A 216 11.86 -14.68 4.56
C ARG A 216 11.45 -14.48 3.12
N CYS A 217 12.42 -14.47 2.22
CA CYS A 217 12.20 -14.40 0.79
C CYS A 217 12.84 -15.60 0.11
N ALA A 218 12.11 -16.26 -0.77
CA ALA A 218 12.65 -17.30 -1.64
C ALA A 218 12.38 -16.94 -3.11
N ARG A 219 13.37 -17.24 -3.96
CA ARG A 219 13.18 -17.19 -5.41
C ARG A 219 12.38 -18.41 -5.85
N VAL A 220 11.40 -18.20 -6.72
CA VAL A 220 10.59 -19.26 -7.31
C VAL A 220 11.04 -19.46 -8.74
N SER A 221 11.83 -20.50 -8.99
CA SER A 221 12.34 -20.79 -10.33
C SER A 221 11.30 -21.51 -11.19
N ASP A 222 11.21 -21.14 -12.47
CA ASP A 222 10.31 -21.64 -13.51
C ASP A 222 10.59 -23.10 -13.97
N LYS A 223 11.23 -23.94 -13.13
CA LYS A 223 11.65 -25.31 -13.49
C LYS A 223 10.48 -26.28 -13.70
N ALA A 224 9.26 -25.89 -13.35
CA ALA A 224 8.04 -26.53 -13.79
C ALA A 224 7.29 -25.48 -14.62
N GLY A 225 6.98 -25.78 -15.88
CA GLY A 225 6.60 -24.79 -16.90
C GLY A 225 5.42 -23.88 -16.57
N ALA A 226 5.09 -23.00 -17.53
CA ALA A 226 4.28 -21.76 -17.49
C ALA A 226 2.82 -21.79 -16.92
N GLY A 227 2.56 -22.62 -15.92
CA GLY A 227 1.37 -22.68 -15.07
C GLY A 227 1.70 -23.03 -13.61
N ALA A 228 2.95 -23.45 -13.31
CA ALA A 228 3.33 -24.00 -12.01
C ALA A 228 3.92 -22.96 -11.03
N GLY A 229 4.18 -21.72 -11.47
CA GLY A 229 4.78 -20.70 -10.59
C GLY A 229 3.92 -20.38 -9.36
N ALA A 230 2.60 -20.25 -9.54
CA ALA A 230 1.66 -20.03 -8.43
C ALA A 230 1.63 -21.22 -7.47
N GLY A 231 1.51 -22.44 -8.02
CA GLY A 231 1.54 -23.68 -7.23
C GLY A 231 2.88 -23.90 -6.52
N ALA A 232 3.98 -23.45 -7.12
CA ALA A 232 5.30 -23.51 -6.50
C ALA A 232 5.42 -22.52 -5.34
N ALA A 233 4.93 -21.29 -5.48
CA ALA A 233 4.92 -20.31 -4.40
C ALA A 233 4.10 -20.82 -3.19
N THR A 234 2.91 -21.37 -3.42
CA THR A 234 2.08 -21.94 -2.35
C THR A 234 2.69 -23.21 -1.74
N SER A 235 3.31 -24.07 -2.55
CA SER A 235 4.02 -25.26 -2.06
C SER A 235 5.22 -24.87 -1.19
N LEU A 236 6.01 -23.87 -1.59
CA LEU A 236 7.13 -23.38 -0.79
C LEU A 236 6.67 -22.80 0.55
N LEU A 237 5.55 -22.09 0.57
CA LEU A 237 4.95 -21.59 1.81
C LEU A 237 4.50 -22.75 2.71
N ALA A 238 3.79 -23.74 2.15
CA ALA A 238 3.34 -24.91 2.88
C ALA A 238 4.54 -25.71 3.45
N ASP A 239 5.59 -25.91 2.66
CA ASP A 239 6.82 -26.59 3.07
C ASP A 239 7.54 -25.84 4.19
N LEU A 240 7.58 -24.50 4.12
CA LEU A 240 8.17 -23.66 5.17
C LEU A 240 7.41 -23.83 6.50
N LEU A 241 6.08 -23.82 6.46
CA LEU A 241 5.23 -24.02 7.64
C LEU A 241 5.36 -25.45 8.19
N ALA A 242 5.44 -26.46 7.33
CA ALA A 242 5.61 -27.85 7.74
C ALA A 242 7.00 -28.10 8.36
N THR A 243 8.05 -27.49 7.81
CA THR A 243 9.44 -27.75 8.20
C THR A 243 9.89 -26.89 9.39
N ASN A 244 9.45 -25.63 9.46
CA ASN A 244 9.91 -24.68 10.47
C ASN A 244 8.84 -24.43 11.54
N LYS A 245 8.92 -25.20 12.63
CA LYS A 245 8.01 -25.09 13.77
C LYS A 245 7.93 -23.68 14.39
N LYS A 246 9.00 -22.88 14.33
CA LYS A 246 8.98 -21.50 14.86
C LYS A 246 8.09 -20.59 14.01
N VAL A 247 8.15 -20.76 12.69
CA VAL A 247 7.31 -20.04 11.72
C VAL A 247 5.86 -20.48 11.86
N ALA A 248 5.60 -21.79 11.92
CA ALA A 248 4.26 -22.32 12.15
C ALA A 248 3.63 -21.85 13.48
N ALA A 249 4.45 -21.61 14.50
CA ALA A 249 4.02 -21.08 15.80
C ALA A 249 3.98 -19.54 15.87
N ALA A 250 4.27 -18.83 14.77
CA ALA A 250 4.10 -17.38 14.72
C ALA A 250 2.62 -17.01 14.88
N THR A 251 2.36 -15.81 15.38
CA THR A 251 0.98 -15.31 15.53
C THR A 251 0.36 -15.05 14.17
N HIS A 252 1.15 -14.51 13.24
CA HIS A 252 0.76 -14.24 11.86
C HIS A 252 1.94 -14.54 10.93
N ASN A 253 1.69 -15.16 9.79
CA ASN A 253 2.60 -15.44 8.69
C ASN A 253 2.08 -14.78 7.41
N ILE A 254 2.22 -13.46 7.36
CA ILE A 254 1.77 -12.65 6.23
C ILE A 254 2.58 -13.04 5.00
N SER A 255 1.93 -13.33 3.88
CA SER A 255 2.61 -13.75 2.65
C SER A 255 2.19 -12.94 1.44
N ALA A 256 3.11 -12.75 0.51
CA ALA A 256 2.83 -12.18 -0.80
C ALA A 256 3.78 -12.77 -1.84
N TRP A 257 3.30 -12.95 -3.06
CA TRP A 257 4.10 -13.46 -4.17
C TRP A 257 3.64 -12.89 -5.52
N ARG A 258 4.58 -12.82 -6.46
CA ARG A 258 4.36 -12.31 -7.82
C ARG A 258 5.15 -13.15 -8.80
N MET A 259 4.48 -13.69 -9.82
CA MET A 259 5.07 -14.58 -10.82
C MET A 259 4.78 -14.05 -12.23
N ARG A 260 5.75 -14.16 -13.14
CA ARG A 260 5.55 -13.93 -14.57
C ARG A 260 5.55 -15.27 -15.31
N MET A 261 4.41 -15.69 -15.86
CA MET A 261 4.33 -16.94 -16.62
C MET A 261 4.51 -16.69 -18.12
N GLY A 262 5.55 -17.26 -18.74
CA GLY A 262 5.76 -17.17 -20.19
C GLY A 262 6.64 -16.00 -20.65
N GLY A 263 7.57 -15.52 -19.81
CA GLY A 263 8.54 -14.48 -20.15
C GLY A 263 7.99 -13.05 -20.07
N GLU A 264 8.64 -12.08 -20.72
CA GLU A 264 8.38 -10.63 -20.57
C GLU A 264 6.99 -10.15 -21.01
N ARG A 265 6.27 -10.92 -21.83
CA ARG A 265 4.88 -10.64 -22.24
C ARG A 265 3.88 -11.68 -21.72
N GLY A 266 4.30 -12.38 -20.68
CA GLY A 266 3.57 -13.47 -20.06
C GLY A 266 2.36 -13.03 -19.22
N VAL A 267 1.57 -14.02 -18.80
CA VAL A 267 0.49 -13.81 -17.82
C VAL A 267 1.12 -13.54 -16.47
N THR A 268 0.76 -12.42 -15.85
CA THR A 268 1.20 -12.09 -14.49
C THR A 268 0.20 -12.64 -13.48
N VAL A 269 0.68 -13.43 -12.54
CA VAL A 269 -0.13 -13.94 -11.43
C VAL A 269 0.48 -13.44 -10.13
N GLN A 270 -0.34 -12.90 -9.25
CA GLN A 270 0.09 -12.41 -7.95
C GLN A 270 -1.01 -12.65 -6.92
N ASP A 271 -0.61 -12.89 -5.69
CA ASP A 271 -1.53 -13.15 -4.60
C ASP A 271 -0.89 -12.77 -3.26
N CYS A 272 -1.71 -12.60 -2.23
CA CYS A 272 -1.28 -12.28 -0.87
C CYS A 272 -2.25 -12.80 0.19
N ASP A 273 -1.72 -13.09 1.37
CA ASP A 273 -2.48 -13.52 2.54
C ASP A 273 -2.04 -12.71 3.76
N ASP A 274 -3.02 -12.18 4.49
CA ASP A 274 -2.83 -11.42 5.73
C ASP A 274 -2.54 -12.34 6.93
N ASP A 275 -2.95 -13.62 6.89
CA ASP A 275 -2.92 -14.58 8.01
C ASP A 275 -3.43 -13.95 9.34
N GLY A 276 -4.55 -13.23 9.27
CA GLY A 276 -5.17 -12.54 10.41
C GLY A 276 -4.55 -11.20 10.80
N GLU A 277 -3.43 -10.79 10.19
CA GLU A 277 -2.90 -9.43 10.30
C GLU A 277 -3.54 -8.52 9.25
N THR A 278 -4.80 -8.11 9.50
CA THR A 278 -5.64 -7.40 8.53
C THR A 278 -4.90 -6.24 7.84
N ALA A 279 -5.02 -6.21 6.50
CA ALA A 279 -4.45 -5.25 5.56
C ALA A 279 -2.91 -5.30 5.38
N ALA A 280 -2.21 -6.30 5.93
CA ALA A 280 -0.75 -6.40 5.81
C ALA A 280 -0.26 -7.01 4.50
N GLY A 281 -0.95 -8.03 3.98
CA GLY A 281 -0.63 -8.78 2.77
C GLY A 281 -0.71 -7.91 1.52
N ALA A 282 -1.78 -7.12 1.36
CA ALA A 282 -1.89 -6.17 0.25
C ALA A 282 -0.78 -5.11 0.27
N ARG A 283 -0.41 -4.61 1.45
CA ARG A 283 0.72 -3.67 1.64
C ARG A 283 2.05 -4.30 1.29
N LEU A 284 2.26 -5.55 1.68
CA LEU A 284 3.44 -6.33 1.36
C LEU A 284 3.55 -6.60 -0.15
N LEU A 285 2.45 -6.97 -0.80
CA LEU A 285 2.38 -7.15 -2.24
C LEU A 285 2.69 -5.84 -2.97
N ARG A 286 2.16 -4.73 -2.47
CA ARG A 286 2.41 -3.40 -3.02
C ARG A 286 3.89 -3.01 -2.94
N LEU A 287 4.55 -3.31 -1.82
CA LEU A 287 6.00 -3.14 -1.69
C LEU A 287 6.76 -3.92 -2.77
N MET A 288 6.39 -5.17 -3.03
CA MET A 288 7.00 -5.98 -4.09
C MET A 288 6.79 -5.39 -5.50
N GLN A 289 5.60 -4.83 -5.76
CA GLN A 289 5.32 -4.14 -7.03
C GLN A 289 6.21 -2.91 -7.23
N LEU A 290 6.38 -2.09 -6.18
CA LEU A 290 7.21 -0.88 -6.25
C LEU A 290 8.69 -1.18 -6.42
N MET A 291 9.16 -2.28 -5.83
CA MET A 291 10.52 -2.78 -6.01
C MET A 291 10.71 -3.57 -7.32
N ASP A 292 9.66 -3.67 -8.16
CA ASP A 292 9.60 -4.47 -9.39
C ASP A 292 10.11 -5.91 -9.20
N VAL A 293 9.74 -6.54 -8.07
CA VAL A 293 10.16 -7.90 -7.73
C VAL A 293 9.21 -8.91 -8.36
N TRP A 294 9.79 -9.87 -9.07
CA TRP A 294 9.10 -10.98 -9.72
C TRP A 294 9.77 -12.30 -9.40
N ASP A 295 8.99 -13.37 -9.57
CA ASP A 295 9.39 -14.75 -9.39
C ASP A 295 9.94 -14.99 -7.97
N ALA A 296 9.21 -14.45 -7.00
CA ALA A 296 9.58 -14.44 -5.59
C ALA A 296 8.35 -14.62 -4.70
N VAL A 297 8.56 -15.32 -3.59
CA VAL A 297 7.64 -15.39 -2.46
C VAL A 297 8.29 -14.72 -1.25
N VAL A 298 7.51 -13.88 -0.55
CA VAL A 298 7.92 -13.23 0.69
C VAL A 298 6.93 -13.63 1.78
N VAL A 299 7.47 -14.00 2.95
CA VAL A 299 6.70 -14.34 4.14
C VAL A 299 7.25 -13.55 5.31
N VAL A 300 6.41 -12.76 5.97
CA VAL A 300 6.74 -12.01 7.18
C VAL A 300 6.05 -12.66 8.36
N SER A 301 6.84 -13.30 9.21
CA SER A 301 6.35 -13.88 10.46
C SER A 301 6.37 -12.84 11.57
N ARG A 302 5.23 -12.66 12.24
CA ARG A 302 5.09 -11.84 13.45
C ARG A 302 4.79 -12.72 14.66
N TRP A 303 5.53 -12.51 15.74
CA TRP A 303 5.20 -13.05 17.07
C TRP A 303 4.69 -11.92 17.95
N TYR A 304 3.45 -12.03 18.43
CA TYR A 304 2.80 -10.99 19.23
C TYR A 304 3.42 -10.88 20.63
N GLY A 305 3.85 -9.67 20.99
CA GLY A 305 4.52 -9.38 22.27
C GLY A 305 3.60 -9.05 23.45
N GLY A 306 2.28 -9.11 23.27
CA GLY A 306 1.30 -8.72 24.30
C GLY A 306 0.82 -7.26 24.23
N VAL A 307 1.35 -6.46 23.31
CA VAL A 307 0.97 -5.04 23.13
C VAL A 307 0.53 -4.78 21.70
N LYS A 308 -0.64 -4.16 21.52
CA LYS A 308 -1.13 -3.71 20.21
C LYS A 308 -0.22 -2.61 19.68
N LEU A 309 0.43 -2.88 18.55
CA LEU A 309 1.32 -1.93 17.87
C LEU A 309 0.57 -0.89 17.03
N GLY A 310 -0.75 -1.06 16.82
CA GLY A 310 -1.50 -0.13 15.99
C GLY A 310 -0.97 -0.10 14.55
N PRO A 311 -1.02 1.05 13.87
CA PRO A 311 -0.49 1.25 12.51
C PRO A 311 1.01 0.99 12.35
N ASP A 312 1.82 1.22 13.40
CA ASP A 312 3.28 1.08 13.35
C ASP A 312 3.74 -0.33 12.92
N ARG A 313 2.93 -1.35 13.18
CA ARG A 313 3.21 -2.73 12.77
C ARG A 313 3.46 -2.85 11.26
N PHE A 314 2.73 -2.10 10.44
CA PHE A 314 2.87 -2.14 8.98
C PHE A 314 4.22 -1.61 8.52
N ARG A 315 4.75 -0.56 9.18
CA ARG A 315 6.09 -0.04 8.93
C ARG A 315 7.15 -1.11 9.18
N LEU A 316 7.03 -1.83 10.30
CA LEU A 316 7.97 -2.91 10.69
C LEU A 316 7.89 -4.11 9.73
N ILE A 317 6.69 -4.51 9.33
CA ILE A 317 6.45 -5.58 8.35
C ILE A 317 7.14 -5.24 7.02
N ASN A 318 6.91 -4.03 6.51
CA ASN A 318 7.51 -3.58 5.25
C ASN A 318 9.02 -3.42 5.35
N GLN A 319 9.53 -2.95 6.49
CA GLN A 319 10.97 -2.85 6.74
C GLN A 319 11.64 -4.24 6.69
N ALA A 320 11.10 -5.22 7.42
CA ALA A 320 11.61 -6.58 7.42
C ALA A 320 11.56 -7.20 6.01
N ALA A 321 10.44 -7.05 5.30
CA ALA A 321 10.26 -7.55 3.95
C ALA A 321 11.26 -6.97 2.96
N ARG A 322 11.44 -5.64 2.97
CA ARG A 322 12.43 -4.95 2.13
C ARG A 322 13.83 -5.49 2.37
N GLU A 323 14.21 -5.70 3.63
CA GLU A 323 15.51 -6.25 3.98
C GLU A 323 15.71 -7.68 3.45
N ALA A 324 14.71 -8.56 3.61
CA ALA A 324 14.77 -9.92 3.08
C ALA A 324 14.87 -9.94 1.53
N LEU A 325 14.14 -9.06 0.86
CA LEU A 325 14.19 -8.88 -0.60
C LEU A 325 15.58 -8.42 -1.07
N LEU A 326 16.18 -7.46 -0.38
CA LEU A 326 17.53 -6.97 -0.69
C LEU A 326 18.59 -8.07 -0.47
N ARG A 327 18.48 -8.85 0.61
CA ARG A 327 19.36 -10.00 0.88
C ARG A 327 19.22 -11.10 -0.17
N ALA A 328 18.00 -11.31 -0.69
CA ALA A 328 17.75 -12.21 -1.81
C ALA A 328 18.27 -11.68 -3.15
N GLY A 329 18.73 -10.42 -3.22
CA GLY A 329 19.29 -9.79 -4.42
C GLY A 329 18.23 -9.25 -5.38
N PHE A 330 17.07 -8.83 -4.88
CA PHE A 330 15.97 -8.24 -5.66
C PHE A 330 15.96 -6.71 -5.70
N GLY A 331 17.08 -6.06 -5.39
CA GLY A 331 17.23 -4.61 -5.55
C GLY A 331 18.69 -4.22 -5.63
N GLU A 332 19.02 -3.24 -6.47
CA GLU A 332 20.34 -2.60 -6.41
C GLU A 332 20.45 -1.82 -5.11
N VAL A 333 21.46 -2.13 -4.30
CA VAL A 333 21.85 -1.24 -3.21
C VAL A 333 22.40 0.01 -3.88
N GLY A 334 21.58 1.06 -3.96
CA GLY A 334 22.00 2.37 -4.43
C GLY A 334 23.04 2.96 -3.49
N GLU A 335 24.28 2.48 -3.54
CA GLU A 335 25.48 3.17 -3.05
C GLU A 335 26.02 4.13 -4.14
N GLU A 336 25.15 4.89 -4.80
CA GLU A 336 25.58 6.05 -5.60
C GLU A 336 25.58 7.32 -4.75
N GLU A 337 26.46 7.41 -3.73
CA GLU A 337 26.91 8.72 -3.22
C GLU A 337 28.20 8.69 -2.36
N LYS A 338 29.24 7.93 -2.73
CA LYS A 338 30.58 8.08 -2.08
C LYS A 338 31.80 8.01 -3.01
N ARG A 339 31.66 8.41 -4.28
CA ARG A 339 32.82 8.61 -5.17
C ARG A 339 32.75 9.94 -5.91
N GLY A 340 33.00 11.04 -5.20
CA GLY A 340 32.96 12.37 -5.82
C GLY A 340 33.42 13.53 -4.96
N LYS A 341 34.54 13.41 -4.23
CA LYS A 341 35.20 14.59 -3.62
C LYS A 341 36.72 14.40 -3.48
N GLY A 342 37.39 14.23 -4.62
CA GLY A 342 38.83 14.46 -4.74
C GLY A 342 39.11 15.96 -4.87
N GLY A 343 39.58 16.59 -3.79
CA GLY A 343 39.80 18.02 -3.71
C GLY A 343 40.85 18.55 -4.69
N LYS A 344 40.47 19.55 -5.49
CA LYS A 344 41.38 20.35 -6.32
C LYS A 344 42.14 21.32 -5.40
N LYS A 345 43.34 20.96 -4.99
CA LYS A 345 44.25 21.82 -4.22
C LYS A 345 44.83 22.89 -5.15
N ARG A 346 44.41 24.15 -4.97
CA ARG A 346 45.04 25.34 -5.57
C ARG A 346 46.45 25.49 -4.97
N GLY A 347 47.48 25.28 -5.78
CA GLY A 347 48.85 25.70 -5.48
C GLY A 347 49.04 27.15 -5.91
N LYS A 348 49.35 28.03 -4.96
CA LYS A 348 49.81 29.40 -5.17
C LYS A 348 51.19 29.49 -4.53
N LYS A 349 52.24 29.42 -5.33
CA LYS A 349 53.51 30.16 -5.17
C LYS A 349 54.41 29.88 -6.37
#